data_AF-A0A066XKW7-F1
#
_entry.id   AF-A0A066XKW7-F1
#
_cell.length_a   1.000
_cell.length_b   1.000
_cell.length_c   1.000
_cell.angle_alpha   90.00
_cell.angle_beta   90.00
_cell.angle_gamma   90.00
#
_symmetry.space_group_name_H-M   'P 1'
#
loop_
_entity.id
_entity.type
_entity.pdbx_description
1 polymer ?
#
loop_
_entity_poly.entity_id
_entity_poly.type
_entity_poly.pdbx_seq_one_letter_code
_entity_poly.pdbx_strand_id
1 'polypeptide(L)'
;MRCFYFIVLQAIAPCIALPTWSPDSNYAIQTPKTGNINEDPSLRLHDVKLSHRGITKNYEVAQAAVPTQLIPGAYYFFMNCETVEPGYRYGDPGGQYVVDKVGCKHVGVVFGQVSESGNDFVAWYLHPKVLERRHWEGDVLVTDSITWSQSQRQWYPKPGQKLMYDYGGPTTAEKADDNKVWSRGQDWLWDAQHKFDKNWNCLKYYLYLREELAV
;
A
#
# COMPACT_ATOMS: atom_id res chain seq x y z
N MET A 1 36.61 -5.94 -43.14
CA MET A 1 35.86 -6.63 -42.06
C MET A 1 35.34 -5.58 -41.09
N ARG A 2 34.03 -5.34 -41.06
CA ARG A 2 33.39 -4.42 -40.11
C ARG A 2 32.72 -5.27 -39.02
N CYS A 3 33.23 -5.19 -37.79
CA CYS A 3 32.63 -5.86 -36.64
C CYS A 3 31.34 -5.14 -36.25
N PHE A 4 30.20 -5.82 -36.40
CA PHE A 4 28.94 -5.42 -35.81
C PHE A 4 28.96 -5.78 -34.32
N TYR A 5 29.08 -4.77 -33.46
CA TYR A 5 28.77 -4.92 -32.04
C TYR A 5 27.25 -4.91 -31.88
N PHE A 6 26.66 -6.09 -31.71
CA PHE A 6 25.31 -6.20 -31.20
C PHE A 6 25.33 -5.89 -29.70
N ILE A 7 24.95 -4.67 -29.33
CA ILE A 7 24.61 -4.35 -27.94
C ILE A 7 23.21 -4.93 -27.71
N VAL A 8 23.17 -6.13 -27.10
CA VAL A 8 21.94 -6.69 -26.56
C VAL A 8 21.65 -5.95 -25.25
N LEU A 9 20.95 -4.82 -25.34
CA LEU A 9 20.31 -4.21 -24.18
C LEU A 9 19.15 -5.13 -23.78
N GLN A 10 19.42 -6.03 -22.83
CA GLN A 10 18.35 -6.72 -22.13
C GLN A 10 17.48 -5.65 -21.47
N ALA A 11 16.22 -5.56 -21.90
CA ALA A 11 15.21 -4.79 -21.22
C ALA A 11 15.00 -5.38 -19.84
N ILE A 12 15.70 -4.83 -18.84
CA ILE A 12 15.41 -5.07 -17.43
C ILE A 12 14.10 -4.32 -17.18
N ALA A 13 12.97 -4.97 -17.44
CA ALA A 13 11.69 -4.49 -16.95
C ALA A 13 11.76 -4.56 -15.41
N PRO A 14 11.76 -3.43 -14.68
CA PRO A 14 11.79 -3.47 -13.23
C PRO A 14 10.38 -3.83 -12.75
N CYS A 15 10.10 -5.13 -12.71
CA CYS A 15 8.93 -5.69 -12.02
C CYS A 15 9.13 -5.59 -10.50
N ILE A 16 9.19 -4.35 -10.01
CA ILE A 16 9.35 -4.02 -8.58
C ILE A 16 8.06 -3.43 -8.03
N ALA A 17 7.24 -2.88 -8.90
CA ALA A 17 5.88 -2.48 -8.61
C ALA A 17 5.01 -3.08 -9.69
N LEU A 18 3.76 -3.34 -9.31
CA LEU A 18 2.63 -3.23 -10.22
C LEU A 18 2.98 -2.24 -11.36
N PRO A 19 3.02 -2.66 -12.65
CA PRO A 19 3.43 -1.79 -13.75
C PRO A 19 2.64 -0.48 -13.69
N THR A 20 3.08 0.58 -14.38
CA THR A 20 2.27 1.81 -14.58
C THR A 20 0.93 1.55 -15.31
N TRP A 21 0.57 0.29 -15.53
CA TRP A 21 -0.68 -0.25 -16.09
C TRP A 21 -1.37 -1.27 -15.18
N SER A 22 -0.86 -1.49 -13.97
CA SER A 22 -1.63 -2.14 -12.94
C SER A 22 -2.82 -1.26 -12.56
N PRO A 23 -3.97 -1.81 -12.15
CA PRO A 23 -5.09 -1.01 -11.67
C PRO A 23 -4.69 0.11 -10.70
N ASP A 24 -3.57 0.01 -9.98
CA ASP A 24 -3.15 1.03 -9.02
C ASP A 24 -2.46 2.28 -9.57
N SER A 25 -2.11 2.34 -10.87
CA SER A 25 -1.43 3.50 -11.48
C SER A 25 -2.37 4.50 -12.18
N ASN A 26 -3.62 4.13 -12.44
CA ASN A 26 -4.55 4.89 -13.31
C ASN A 26 -5.70 5.58 -12.58
N TYR A 27 -5.73 5.61 -11.24
CA TYR A 27 -6.81 6.28 -10.52
C TYR A 27 -6.40 7.69 -10.12
N ALA A 28 -7.12 8.66 -10.70
CA ALA A 28 -7.06 10.06 -10.34
C ALA A 28 -7.20 10.22 -8.82
N ILE A 29 -6.37 11.11 -8.26
CA ILE A 29 -6.56 11.70 -6.95
C ILE A 29 -7.97 12.30 -6.95
N GLN A 30 -8.93 11.64 -6.32
CA GLN A 30 -10.20 12.30 -6.01
C GLN A 30 -9.89 13.29 -4.89
N THR A 31 -9.74 14.56 -5.26
CA THR A 31 -9.85 15.65 -4.31
C THR A 31 -11.21 15.53 -3.60
N PRO A 32 -11.30 15.80 -2.29
CA PRO A 32 -12.57 15.82 -1.60
C PRO A 32 -13.50 16.78 -2.33
N LYS A 33 -14.65 16.30 -2.82
CA LYS A 33 -15.72 17.20 -3.23
C LYS A 33 -16.11 18.00 -1.99
N THR A 34 -15.71 19.27 -1.95
CA THR A 34 -16.34 20.27 -1.10
C THR A 34 -17.80 20.39 -1.54
N GLY A 35 -18.65 19.56 -0.96
CA GLY A 35 -20.09 19.70 -1.06
C GLY A 35 -20.49 20.98 -0.34
N ASN A 36 -20.99 21.95 -1.11
CA ASN A 36 -21.59 23.17 -0.59
C ASN A 36 -22.81 22.80 0.27
N ILE A 37 -22.64 22.78 1.58
CA ILE A 37 -23.72 22.75 2.56
C ILE A 37 -24.25 24.17 2.64
N ASN A 38 -25.09 24.57 1.69
CA ASN A 38 -26.01 25.71 1.78
C ASN A 38 -26.87 25.68 0.52
N GLU A 39 -28.10 25.16 0.65
CA GLU A 39 -29.32 25.55 -0.08
C GLU A 39 -30.37 24.41 -0.01
N ASP A 40 -31.08 24.30 1.12
CA ASP A 40 -32.51 23.95 1.12
C ASP A 40 -33.14 24.24 2.52
N PRO A 41 -34.01 25.25 2.68
CA PRO A 41 -34.67 25.55 3.95
C PRO A 41 -35.93 24.71 4.23
N SER A 42 -36.26 23.69 3.42
CA SER A 42 -37.56 23.00 3.50
C SER A 42 -37.64 21.74 4.38
N LEU A 43 -36.54 21.22 4.93
CA LEU A 43 -36.58 20.01 5.76
C LEU A 43 -36.62 20.33 7.26
N ARG A 44 -37.81 20.73 7.74
CA ARG A 44 -38.09 20.84 9.18
C ARG A 44 -38.25 19.45 9.80
N LEU A 45 -37.59 19.34 10.97
CA LEU A 45 -37.78 18.38 12.06
C LEU A 45 -39.10 17.61 12.00
N HIS A 46 -39.01 16.30 11.77
CA HIS A 46 -39.55 15.24 12.62
C HIS A 46 -39.43 13.92 11.84
N ASP A 47 -38.20 13.42 11.69
CA ASP A 47 -38.01 12.03 11.31
C ASP A 47 -36.83 11.45 12.07
N VAL A 48 -37.14 10.32 12.69
CA VAL A 48 -36.30 9.44 13.49
C VAL A 48 -34.87 9.44 12.94
N LYS A 49 -33.90 9.78 13.80
CA LYS A 49 -32.47 9.68 13.49
C LYS A 49 -32.07 8.21 13.40
N LEU A 50 -32.49 7.53 12.35
CA LEU A 50 -31.95 6.24 11.94
C LEU A 50 -30.54 6.47 11.39
N SER A 51 -29.59 6.83 12.24
CA SER A 51 -28.19 6.68 11.91
C SER A 51 -27.72 5.31 12.42
N HIS A 52 -28.24 4.24 11.83
CA HIS A 52 -27.37 3.07 11.61
C HIS A 52 -26.30 3.55 10.63
N ARG A 53 -25.24 4.19 11.14
CA ARG A 53 -24.04 4.42 10.34
C ARG A 53 -23.51 3.03 10.02
N GLY A 54 -23.85 2.51 8.83
CA GLY A 54 -23.51 1.16 8.41
C GLY A 54 -22.03 0.86 8.66
N ILE A 55 -21.74 -0.39 9.02
CA ILE A 55 -20.38 -0.88 9.14
C ILE A 55 -19.70 -0.69 7.78
N THR A 56 -18.52 -0.07 7.76
CA THR A 56 -17.79 0.14 6.50
C THR A 56 -17.10 -1.15 6.06
N LYS A 57 -16.89 -1.27 4.76
CA LYS A 57 -16.10 -2.38 4.20
C LYS A 57 -14.68 -2.45 4.78
N ASN A 58 -14.11 -1.30 5.14
CA ASN A 58 -12.81 -1.22 5.79
C ASN A 58 -12.84 -1.93 7.14
N TYR A 59 -13.85 -1.65 7.96
CA TYR A 59 -14.05 -2.32 9.23
C TYR A 59 -14.28 -3.82 9.06
N GLU A 60 -15.15 -4.24 8.14
CA GLU A 60 -15.45 -5.67 7.91
C GLU A 60 -14.18 -6.46 7.57
N VAL A 61 -13.34 -5.93 6.68
CA VAL A 61 -12.09 -6.59 6.28
C VAL A 61 -11.06 -6.58 7.41
N ALA A 62 -10.94 -5.50 8.17
CA ALA A 62 -10.07 -5.44 9.34
C ALA A 62 -10.52 -6.42 10.44
N GLN A 63 -11.83 -6.47 10.71
CA GLN A 63 -12.44 -7.36 11.68
C GLN A 63 -12.29 -8.84 11.29
N ALA A 64 -12.40 -9.17 10.00
CA ALA A 64 -12.19 -10.52 9.51
C ALA A 64 -10.73 -11.01 9.63
N ALA A 65 -9.77 -10.07 9.72
CA ALA A 65 -8.35 -10.41 9.85
C ALA A 65 -7.92 -10.68 11.30
N VAL A 66 -8.63 -10.10 12.29
CA VAL A 66 -8.31 -10.26 13.71
C VAL A 66 -9.03 -11.46 14.33
N PRO A 67 -8.41 -12.19 15.27
CA PRO A 67 -9.05 -13.34 15.93
C PRO A 67 -10.11 -12.92 16.96
N THR A 68 -10.10 -11.65 17.36
CA THR A 68 -11.00 -11.08 18.38
C THR A 68 -11.75 -9.88 17.80
N GLN A 69 -12.74 -9.37 18.54
CA GLN A 69 -13.39 -8.13 18.15
C GLN A 69 -12.41 -6.95 18.15
N LEU A 70 -12.51 -6.08 17.13
CA LEU A 70 -11.83 -4.80 17.09
C LEU A 70 -12.36 -3.88 18.20
N ILE A 71 -11.46 -3.23 18.92
CA ILE A 71 -11.81 -2.33 20.03
C ILE A 71 -12.02 -0.92 19.47
N PRO A 72 -13.18 -0.27 19.70
CA PRO A 72 -13.40 1.13 19.32
C PRO A 72 -12.32 2.06 19.88
N GLY A 73 -11.85 3.00 19.07
CA GLY A 73 -10.78 3.94 19.44
C GLY A 73 -9.37 3.34 19.47
N ALA A 74 -9.22 2.00 19.41
CA ALA A 74 -7.91 1.36 19.42
C ALA A 74 -7.24 1.42 18.03
N TYR A 75 -5.91 1.38 18.06
CA TYR A 75 -5.08 1.39 16.88
C TYR A 75 -4.57 -0.01 16.54
N TYR A 76 -4.52 -0.31 15.25
CA TYR A 76 -4.03 -1.59 14.74
C TYR A 76 -3.15 -1.36 13.52
N PHE A 77 -2.25 -2.30 13.29
CA PHE A 77 -1.52 -2.41 12.03
C PHE A 77 -1.51 -3.84 11.51
N PHE A 78 -1.37 -3.99 10.19
CA PHE A 78 -1.47 -5.23 9.46
C PHE A 78 -0.46 -5.25 8.31
N MET A 79 -0.05 -6.46 7.91
CA MET A 79 0.51 -6.65 6.57
C MET A 79 -0.64 -6.77 5.57
N ASN A 80 -0.70 -5.88 4.59
CA ASN A 80 -1.58 -6.03 3.45
C ASN A 80 -0.86 -6.86 2.39
N CYS A 81 -1.36 -8.07 2.16
CA CYS A 81 -0.83 -9.05 1.22
C CYS A 81 -1.63 -9.04 -0.08
N GLU A 82 -0.96 -8.77 -1.19
CA GLU A 82 -1.52 -9.06 -2.51
C GLU A 82 -1.29 -10.54 -2.84
N THR A 83 -2.36 -11.29 -3.03
CA THR A 83 -2.29 -12.74 -3.19
C THR A 83 -1.76 -13.14 -4.56
N VAL A 84 -1.10 -14.29 -4.62
CA VAL A 84 -0.68 -14.94 -5.87
C VAL A 84 -1.62 -16.07 -6.26
N GLU A 85 -1.69 -16.35 -7.55
CA GLU A 85 -2.26 -17.59 -8.06
C GLU A 85 -1.30 -18.77 -7.82
N PRO A 86 -1.80 -20.01 -7.74
CA PRO A 86 -0.94 -21.19 -7.65
C PRO A 86 0.07 -21.25 -8.80
N GLY A 87 1.33 -21.52 -8.47
CA GLY A 87 2.42 -21.62 -9.47
C GLY A 87 3.01 -20.29 -9.91
N TYR A 88 2.56 -19.16 -9.36
CA TYR A 88 3.15 -17.85 -9.64
C TYR A 88 4.66 -17.81 -9.32
N ARG A 89 5.43 -17.24 -10.25
CA ARG A 89 6.87 -17.02 -10.12
C ARG A 89 7.22 -15.60 -10.50
N TYR A 90 8.06 -14.96 -9.70
CA TYR A 90 8.68 -13.70 -10.05
C TYR A 90 9.92 -13.93 -10.92
N GLY A 91 10.13 -13.03 -11.88
CA GLY A 91 11.35 -13.03 -12.69
C GLY A 91 12.59 -12.57 -11.92
N ASP A 92 12.40 -11.83 -10.82
CA ASP A 92 13.48 -11.28 -10.01
C ASP A 92 13.62 -11.98 -8.64
N PRO A 93 14.82 -12.02 -8.04
CA PRO A 93 15.05 -12.69 -6.77
C PRO A 93 14.36 -12.04 -5.56
N GLY A 94 14.09 -10.72 -5.60
CA GLY A 94 13.49 -9.98 -4.50
C GLY A 94 12.01 -10.29 -4.35
N GLY A 95 11.26 -10.20 -5.44
CA GLY A 95 9.85 -10.57 -5.54
C GLY A 95 9.66 -12.07 -5.27
N GLN A 96 10.52 -12.94 -5.82
CA GLN A 96 10.42 -14.38 -5.56
C GLN A 96 10.62 -14.70 -4.08
N TYR A 97 11.55 -14.01 -3.40
CA TYR A 97 11.74 -14.15 -1.95
C TYR A 97 10.47 -13.81 -1.16
N VAL A 98 9.72 -12.77 -1.55
CA VAL A 98 8.46 -12.41 -0.88
C VAL A 98 7.41 -13.51 -1.07
N VAL A 99 7.26 -14.01 -2.29
CA VAL A 99 6.33 -15.13 -2.59
C VAL A 99 6.70 -16.36 -1.76
N ASP A 100 7.98 -16.73 -1.73
CA ASP A 100 8.44 -17.92 -1.01
C ASP A 100 8.28 -17.79 0.52
N LYS A 101 8.33 -16.57 1.07
CA LYS A 101 8.23 -16.34 2.53
C LYS A 101 6.82 -16.16 3.03
N VAL A 102 5.98 -15.43 2.29
CA VAL A 102 4.65 -15.02 2.78
C VAL A 102 3.51 -15.36 1.81
N GLY A 103 3.81 -15.91 0.63
CA GLY A 103 2.78 -16.26 -0.35
C GLY A 103 2.09 -15.04 -0.96
N CYS A 104 2.77 -13.90 -1.02
CA CYS A 104 2.24 -12.65 -1.55
C CYS A 104 3.10 -12.17 -2.73
N LYS A 105 2.49 -11.61 -3.78
CA LYS A 105 3.24 -10.96 -4.88
C LYS A 105 3.74 -9.58 -4.47
N HIS A 106 3.09 -8.97 -3.50
CA HIS A 106 3.46 -7.68 -2.95
C HIS A 106 2.90 -7.56 -1.54
N VAL A 107 3.63 -6.83 -0.69
CA VAL A 107 3.17 -6.49 0.65
C VAL A 107 3.34 -5.00 0.92
N GLY A 108 2.44 -4.44 1.72
CA GLY A 108 2.58 -3.11 2.29
C GLY A 108 2.05 -3.10 3.72
N VAL A 109 2.28 -1.99 4.40
CA VAL A 109 1.78 -1.79 5.76
C VAL A 109 0.45 -1.06 5.72
N VAL A 110 -0.52 -1.56 6.48
CA VAL A 110 -1.78 -0.87 6.78
C VAL A 110 -1.78 -0.58 8.26
N PHE A 111 -1.99 0.67 8.65
CA PHE A 111 -2.10 1.06 10.06
C PHE A 111 -3.14 2.15 10.23
N GLY A 112 -3.86 2.13 11.34
CA GLY A 112 -4.98 3.03 11.53
C GLY A 112 -5.72 2.82 12.84
N GLN A 113 -6.85 3.51 12.95
CA GLN A 113 -7.70 3.51 14.13
C GLN A 113 -9.07 2.94 13.79
N VAL A 114 -9.62 2.15 14.71
CA VAL A 114 -11.05 1.83 14.72
C VAL A 114 -11.80 3.06 15.18
N SER A 115 -12.83 3.49 14.46
CA SER A 115 -13.63 4.65 14.85
C SER A 115 -14.19 4.49 16.26
N GLU A 116 -14.40 5.60 16.97
CA GLU A 116 -15.02 5.59 18.31
C GLU A 116 -16.40 4.93 18.31
N SER A 117 -17.12 4.99 17.19
CA SER A 117 -18.41 4.29 17.00
C SER A 117 -18.28 2.80 16.69
N GLY A 118 -17.06 2.26 16.53
CA GLY A 118 -16.81 0.84 16.30
C GLY A 118 -17.34 0.30 14.99
N ASN A 119 -17.45 1.16 13.96
CA ASN A 119 -18.09 0.82 12.68
C ASN A 119 -17.25 1.15 11.45
N ASP A 120 -16.06 1.73 11.65
CA ASP A 120 -15.10 2.04 10.58
C ASP A 120 -13.68 1.72 11.04
N PHE A 121 -12.80 1.45 10.08
CA PHE A 121 -11.36 1.36 10.30
C PHE A 121 -10.68 2.35 9.37
N VAL A 122 -10.29 3.49 9.94
CA VAL A 122 -9.65 4.60 9.23
C VAL A 122 -8.15 4.35 9.25
N ALA A 123 -7.59 4.00 8.09
CA ALA A 123 -6.22 3.54 8.00
C ALA A 123 -5.47 4.13 6.81
N TRP A 124 -4.15 4.13 6.93
CA TRP A 124 -3.20 4.48 5.88
C TRP A 124 -2.56 3.22 5.31
N TYR A 125 -2.22 3.28 4.03
CA TYR A 125 -1.47 2.25 3.32
C TYR A 125 -0.15 2.81 2.77
N LEU A 126 0.95 2.19 3.18
CA LEU A 126 2.29 2.52 2.75
C LEU A 126 2.98 1.31 2.13
N HIS A 127 3.61 1.49 0.98
CA HIS A 127 4.49 0.52 0.35
C HIS A 127 5.54 1.24 -0.50
N PRO A 128 6.69 0.59 -0.78
CA PRO A 128 7.65 1.12 -1.72
C PRO A 128 7.07 1.02 -3.14
N LYS A 129 7.29 2.06 -3.93
CA LYS A 129 6.97 2.11 -5.36
C LYS A 129 8.17 2.65 -6.13
N VAL A 130 8.36 2.13 -7.33
CA VAL A 130 9.37 2.64 -8.26
C VAL A 130 8.77 3.78 -9.06
N LEU A 131 9.56 4.85 -9.22
CA LEU A 131 9.30 5.94 -10.12
C LEU A 131 10.31 5.87 -11.25
N GLU A 132 9.83 5.61 -12.45
CA GLU A 132 10.65 5.62 -13.64
C GLU A 132 10.41 6.92 -14.40
N ARG A 133 11.48 7.68 -14.64
CA ARG A 133 11.44 8.75 -15.61
C ARG A 133 11.86 8.18 -16.95
N ARG A 134 10.97 8.35 -17.92
CA ARG A 134 11.16 7.87 -19.27
C ARG A 134 10.88 8.99 -20.27
N HIS A 135 11.64 9.01 -21.34
CA HIS A 135 11.46 9.90 -22.48
C HIS A 135 11.52 9.12 -23.78
N TRP A 136 11.06 9.74 -24.85
CA TRP A 136 11.16 9.16 -26.19
C TRP A 136 12.40 9.70 -26.90
N GLU A 137 13.23 8.79 -27.39
CA GLU A 137 14.31 9.09 -28.35
C GLU A 137 13.91 8.50 -29.70
N GLY A 138 13.24 9.31 -30.53
CA GLY A 138 12.56 8.81 -31.73
C GLY A 138 11.43 7.84 -31.34
N ASP A 139 11.46 6.63 -31.89
CA ASP A 139 10.47 5.57 -31.62
C ASP A 139 10.87 4.64 -30.45
N VAL A 140 11.90 5.00 -29.69
CA VAL A 140 12.40 4.21 -28.55
C VAL A 140 12.06 4.91 -27.24
N LEU A 141 11.38 4.20 -26.33
CA LEU A 141 11.16 4.66 -24.96
C LEU A 141 12.41 4.35 -24.12
N VAL A 142 13.13 5.40 -23.73
CA VAL A 142 14.36 5.33 -22.94
C VAL A 142 14.03 5.64 -21.47
N THR A 143 14.70 4.95 -20.55
CA THR A 143 14.57 5.21 -19.10
C THR A 143 15.74 6.06 -18.64
N ASP A 144 15.47 7.31 -18.27
CA ASP A 144 16.45 8.28 -17.76
C ASP A 144 16.92 7.91 -16.36
N SER A 145 15.96 7.62 -15.49
CA SER A 145 16.24 7.35 -14.09
C SER A 145 15.17 6.47 -13.47
N ILE A 146 15.61 5.69 -12.50
CA ILE A 146 14.78 4.88 -11.62
C ILE A 146 15.01 5.46 -10.24
N THR A 147 13.96 5.93 -9.57
CA THR A 147 13.99 6.34 -8.16
C THR A 147 12.98 5.54 -7.35
N TRP A 148 13.21 5.44 -6.06
CA TRP A 148 12.24 4.83 -5.13
C TRP A 148 11.48 5.91 -4.42
N SER A 149 10.21 5.64 -4.17
CA SER A 149 9.37 6.51 -3.35
C SER A 149 8.40 5.66 -2.55
N GLN A 150 7.83 6.28 -1.53
CA GLN A 150 6.81 5.66 -0.73
C GLN A 150 5.41 6.08 -1.19
N SER A 151 4.46 5.15 -1.19
CA SER A 151 3.05 5.53 -1.27
C SER A 151 2.57 6.10 0.07
N GLN A 152 1.71 7.10 0.04
CA GLN A 152 0.91 7.48 1.21
C GLN A 152 -0.51 7.73 0.74
N ARG A 153 -1.43 6.86 1.13
CA ARG A 153 -2.85 7.02 0.80
C ARG A 153 -3.71 6.36 1.87
N GLN A 154 -4.94 6.82 2.01
CA GLN A 154 -5.92 6.11 2.81
C GLN A 154 -6.13 4.69 2.25
N TRP A 155 -6.22 3.73 3.14
CA TRP A 155 -6.42 2.34 2.80
C TRP A 155 -7.89 2.06 2.52
N TYR A 156 -8.11 1.27 1.48
CA TYR A 156 -9.40 0.69 1.14
C TYR A 156 -9.17 -0.74 0.64
N PRO A 157 -10.02 -1.70 1.01
CA PRO A 157 -9.84 -3.09 0.63
C PRO A 157 -10.09 -3.30 -0.87
N LYS A 158 -9.14 -3.97 -1.53
CA LYS A 158 -9.20 -4.29 -2.96
C LYS A 158 -9.32 -5.80 -3.21
N PRO A 159 -9.93 -6.21 -4.34
CA PRO A 159 -9.91 -7.62 -4.75
C PRO A 159 -8.48 -8.15 -4.86
N GLY A 160 -8.26 -9.40 -4.45
CA GLY A 160 -6.92 -10.02 -4.45
C GLY A 160 -5.99 -9.51 -3.36
N GLN A 161 -6.52 -8.81 -2.35
CA GLN A 161 -5.78 -8.39 -1.16
C GLN A 161 -6.38 -9.00 0.10
N LYS A 162 -5.53 -9.32 1.08
CA LYS A 162 -5.95 -9.70 2.43
C LYS A 162 -5.05 -9.05 3.48
N LEU A 163 -5.60 -8.78 4.65
CA LEU A 163 -4.81 -8.36 5.80
C LEU A 163 -4.33 -9.60 6.57
N MET A 164 -3.05 -9.62 6.95
CA MET A 164 -2.44 -10.72 7.71
C MET A 164 -2.11 -10.24 9.12
N TYR A 165 -2.90 -10.70 10.09
CA TYR A 165 -2.74 -10.31 11.49
C TYR A 165 -1.52 -10.94 12.17
N ASP A 166 -1.07 -12.13 11.75
CA ASP A 166 0.13 -12.78 12.31
C ASP A 166 1.43 -11.97 12.10
N TYR A 167 1.39 -10.99 11.20
CA TYR A 167 2.48 -10.04 10.95
C TYR A 167 2.24 -8.67 11.60
N GLY A 168 1.01 -8.41 12.04
CA GLY A 168 0.53 -7.16 12.60
C GLY A 168 0.16 -7.28 14.08
N GLY A 169 -0.74 -6.40 14.51
CA GLY A 169 -1.24 -6.40 15.88
C GLY A 169 -1.82 -5.07 16.32
N PRO A 170 -2.19 -4.96 17.60
CA PRO A 170 -2.47 -3.70 18.24
C PRO A 170 -1.25 -2.77 18.18
N THR A 171 -1.49 -1.47 18.11
CA THR A 171 -0.48 -0.41 18.22
C THR A 171 -1.01 0.76 19.04
N THR A 172 -0.26 1.84 19.14
CA THR A 172 -0.66 3.07 19.86
C THR A 172 -0.83 4.22 18.87
N ALA A 173 -1.57 5.25 19.28
CA ALA A 173 -1.72 6.47 18.50
C ALA A 173 -0.36 7.10 18.14
N GLU A 174 0.59 7.10 19.09
CA GLU A 174 1.94 7.66 18.90
C GLU A 174 2.77 6.86 17.87
N LYS A 175 2.66 5.53 17.87
CA LYS A 175 3.37 4.66 16.93
C LYS A 175 2.72 4.66 15.55
N ALA A 176 1.40 4.79 15.49
CA ALA A 176 0.61 4.88 14.26
C ALA A 176 0.48 6.32 13.71
N ASP A 177 1.34 7.24 14.13
CA ASP A 177 1.43 8.58 13.56
C ASP A 177 1.86 8.49 12.09
N ASP A 178 1.03 9.02 11.19
CA ASP A 178 1.21 8.84 9.76
C ASP A 178 2.46 9.55 9.23
N ASN A 179 2.79 10.73 9.75
CA ASN A 179 4.00 11.45 9.37
C ASN A 179 5.26 10.72 9.84
N LYS A 180 5.23 10.18 11.05
CA LYS A 180 6.33 9.42 11.64
C LYS A 180 6.60 8.15 10.85
N VAL A 181 5.59 7.31 10.65
CA VAL A 181 5.73 6.06 9.89
C VAL A 181 6.14 6.37 8.45
N TRP A 182 5.59 7.45 7.86
CA TRP A 182 5.98 7.87 6.53
C TRP A 182 7.45 8.26 6.45
N SER A 183 7.94 9.10 7.37
CA SER A 183 9.34 9.52 7.42
C SER A 183 10.27 8.31 7.55
N ARG A 184 9.95 7.37 8.44
CA ARG A 184 10.77 6.17 8.66
C ARG A 184 10.91 5.33 7.40
N GLY A 185 9.84 5.16 6.64
CA GLY A 185 9.94 4.37 5.42
C GLY A 185 10.66 5.11 4.28
N GLN A 186 10.67 6.46 4.29
CA GLN A 186 11.53 7.23 3.40
C GLN A 186 13.02 7.07 3.74
N ASP A 187 13.37 7.03 5.04
CA ASP A 187 14.75 6.72 5.46
C ASP A 187 15.19 5.35 4.93
N TRP A 188 14.32 4.34 5.04
CA TRP A 188 14.60 3.01 4.51
C TRP A 188 14.84 3.02 2.99
N LEU A 189 14.02 3.76 2.24
CA LEU A 189 14.17 3.88 0.79
C LEU A 189 15.46 4.61 0.40
N TRP A 190 15.87 5.60 1.20
CA TRP A 190 17.14 6.29 1.03
C TRP A 190 18.32 5.32 1.19
N ASP A 191 18.31 4.51 2.24
CA ASP A 191 19.34 3.50 2.52
C ASP A 191 19.38 2.39 1.47
N ALA A 192 18.22 2.04 0.90
CA ALA A 192 18.13 1.05 -0.16
C ALA A 192 18.93 1.44 -1.40
N GLN A 193 19.12 2.74 -1.67
CA GLN A 193 19.89 3.26 -2.82
C GLN A 193 19.58 2.55 -4.15
N HIS A 194 18.29 2.27 -4.38
CA HIS A 194 17.75 1.59 -5.57
C HIS A 194 17.96 0.06 -5.66
N LYS A 195 18.48 -0.58 -4.61
CA LYS A 195 18.68 -2.03 -4.59
C LYS A 195 17.34 -2.77 -4.55
N PHE A 196 17.26 -3.86 -5.32
CA PHE A 196 16.16 -4.81 -5.24
C PHE A 196 16.67 -6.24 -5.25
N ASP A 197 16.62 -6.86 -4.07
CA ASP A 197 17.10 -8.22 -3.84
C ASP A 197 16.43 -8.82 -2.59
N LYS A 198 16.93 -9.96 -2.11
CA LYS A 198 16.41 -10.64 -0.91
C LYS A 198 16.49 -9.80 0.39
N ASN A 199 17.35 -8.79 0.42
CA ASN A 199 17.57 -7.87 1.54
C ASN A 199 16.83 -6.54 1.35
N TRP A 200 16.59 -6.14 0.10
CA TRP A 200 15.87 -4.92 -0.26
C TRP A 200 14.64 -5.27 -1.10
N ASN A 201 13.51 -5.54 -0.45
CA ASN A 201 12.22 -5.83 -1.09
C ASN A 201 11.05 -5.36 -0.21
N CYS A 202 9.82 -5.46 -0.72
CA CYS A 202 8.63 -4.96 -0.01
C CYS A 202 8.38 -5.66 1.34
N LEU A 203 8.75 -6.93 1.50
CA LEU A 203 8.69 -7.61 2.80
C LEU A 203 9.71 -7.05 3.79
N LYS A 204 10.94 -6.78 3.34
CA LYS A 204 11.97 -6.18 4.19
C LYS A 204 11.62 -4.76 4.61
N TYR A 205 11.09 -3.96 3.69
CA TYR A 205 10.51 -2.66 4.01
C TYR A 205 9.36 -2.77 5.03
N TYR A 206 8.43 -3.72 4.83
CA TYR A 206 7.34 -3.94 5.79
C TYR A 206 7.88 -4.28 7.18
N LEU A 207 8.83 -5.22 7.27
CA LEU A 207 9.42 -5.64 8.54
C LEU A 207 10.14 -4.48 9.24
N TYR A 208 10.80 -3.60 8.49
CA TYR A 208 11.39 -2.39 9.03
C TYR A 208 10.34 -1.44 9.64
N LEU A 209 9.24 -1.18 8.93
CA LEU A 209 8.17 -0.33 9.48
C LEU A 209 7.41 -1.00 10.63
N ARG A 210 7.33 -2.33 10.65
CA ARG A 210 6.74 -3.07 11.76
C ARG A 210 7.47 -2.79 13.08
N GLU A 211 8.79 -2.60 13.06
CA GLU A 211 9.56 -2.28 14.28
C GLU A 211 9.13 -0.95 14.91
N GLU A 212 8.69 0.01 14.08
CA GLU A 212 8.12 1.27 14.55
C GLU A 212 6.72 1.07 15.16
N LEU A 213 5.89 0.27 14.50
CA LEU A 213 4.47 0.10 14.80
C LEU A 213 4.18 -0.89 15.94
N ALA A 214 4.98 -1.94 16.10
CA ALA A 214 4.73 -2.97 17.10
C ALA A 214 4.91 -2.43 18.53
N VAL A 215 4.04 -2.85 19.46
CA VAL A 215 4.17 -2.55 20.91
C VAL A 215 5.12 -3.53 21.57
#